data_AF-A0A9E4QH81-F1
#
_entry.id   AF-A0A9E4QH81-F1
#
_cell.length_a   1.000
_cell.length_b   1.000
_cell.length_c   1.000
_cell.angle_alpha   90.00
_cell.angle_beta   90.00
_cell.angle_gamma   90.00
#
_symmetry.space_group_name_H-M   'P 1'
#
loop_
_entity.id
_entity.type
_entity.pdbx_description
1 polymer ?
#
loop_
_entity_poly.entity_id
_entity_poly.type
_entity_poly.pdbx_seq_one_letter_code
_entity_poly.pdbx_strand_id
1 'polypeptide(L)'
;MLRSLWTYVGIGLLVFYVLLYALLDLPASLQDTASVDPVRTLLGALVTGLITAQALVFTITLVAAQLNARYTHRMVTRVFTWPTALYMGLFIGSSIYSAVVLAALSNRSADFTIHLLALKPIHPASIALALAGTCLALLVPYLWSFRRRLDPEQMALDEGRRAVSRLRRGASTEPREVAALDNIVMSAYGYKDYDTFARGTEQLARVGQEAWRRSRSELGESIFRRIAHIGIATVDDPRAPSQVIDVLYKTGAGLVSEGIQEASRQAAAAIYEIGEAAVDKGVDGVARQVGFILSDLGSQAAEQGLVATAEQAAYSLGSLGAKTSQRGLEDSTRQVAVFLRRVGVKAAEQKLDLVTRQALVSVWSLGAHTTRHLPGCAEVVVRELEMLEQIAGSQLVDSSYLSTPGSRELEEFRVRYLQEVRGEQSVGEPEGTGS
;
A
#
# COMPACT_ATOMS: atom_id res chain seq x y z
N MET A 1 17.77 -9.55 11.03
CA MET A 1 18.21 -8.49 11.98
C MET A 1 17.71 -8.67 13.43
N LEU A 2 16.43 -8.99 13.71
CA LEU A 2 15.94 -9.13 15.11
C LEU A 2 16.69 -10.17 15.95
N ARG A 3 17.09 -11.30 15.35
CA ARG A 3 17.89 -12.33 16.03
C ARG A 3 19.22 -11.78 16.56
N SER A 4 19.83 -10.83 15.85
CA SER A 4 21.12 -10.25 16.21
C SER A 4 21.02 -9.31 17.44
N LEU A 5 19.94 -8.54 17.59
CA LEU A 5 19.78 -7.67 18.76
C LEU A 5 19.58 -8.48 20.05
N TRP A 6 18.74 -9.51 20.01
CA TRP A 6 18.49 -10.38 21.17
C TRP A 6 19.72 -11.17 21.58
N THR A 7 20.57 -11.59 20.62
CA THR A 7 21.85 -12.22 20.96
C THR A 7 22.80 -11.25 21.67
N TYR A 8 22.88 -9.99 21.23
CA TYR A 8 23.71 -9.00 21.92
C TYR A 8 23.18 -8.66 23.31
N VAL A 9 21.86 -8.58 23.49
CA VAL A 9 21.25 -8.40 24.82
C VAL A 9 21.53 -9.60 25.71
N GLY A 10 21.42 -10.83 25.19
CA GLY A 10 21.74 -12.05 25.92
C GLY A 10 23.20 -12.12 26.35
N ILE A 11 24.13 -11.81 25.44
CA ILE A 11 25.57 -11.73 25.75
C ILE A 11 25.84 -10.62 26.76
N GLY A 12 25.24 -9.43 26.57
CA GLY A 12 25.38 -8.30 27.48
C GLY A 12 24.86 -8.62 28.88
N LEU A 13 23.72 -9.30 29.00
CA LEU A 13 23.19 -9.80 30.27
C LEU A 13 24.15 -10.82 30.89
N LEU A 14 24.66 -11.78 30.13
CA LEU A 14 25.60 -12.78 30.63
C LEU A 14 26.89 -12.14 31.16
N VAL A 15 27.47 -11.21 30.41
CA VAL A 15 28.65 -10.43 30.84
C VAL A 15 28.32 -9.61 32.08
N PHE A 16 27.16 -8.96 32.12
CA PHE A 16 26.69 -8.21 33.30
C PHE A 16 26.58 -9.11 34.53
N TYR A 17 26.00 -10.30 34.40
CA TYR A 17 25.88 -11.26 35.51
C TYR A 17 27.23 -11.80 35.96
N VAL A 18 28.15 -12.09 35.04
CA VAL A 18 29.51 -12.52 35.37
C VAL A 18 30.26 -11.40 36.11
N LEU A 19 30.15 -10.16 35.64
CA LEU A 19 30.75 -9.00 36.32
C LEU A 19 30.13 -8.76 37.69
N LEU A 20 28.80 -8.88 37.81
CA LEU A 20 28.10 -8.76 39.09
C LEU A 20 28.47 -9.90 40.04
N TYR A 21 28.76 -11.10 39.54
CA TYR A 21 29.24 -12.19 40.37
C TYR A 21 30.72 -12.04 40.77
N ALA A 22 31.57 -11.55 39.86
CA ALA A 22 33.02 -11.46 40.05
C ALA A 22 33.47 -10.20 40.81
N LEU A 23 32.80 -9.06 40.60
CA LEU A 23 33.18 -7.76 41.18
C LEU A 23 32.44 -7.44 42.47
N LEU A 24 31.23 -7.99 42.62
CA LEU A 24 30.36 -7.69 43.75
C LEU A 24 30.64 -8.71 44.86
N ASP A 25 31.85 -8.65 45.43
CA ASP A 25 32.20 -9.39 46.64
C ASP A 25 31.54 -8.70 47.84
N LEU A 26 30.20 -8.83 47.91
CA LEU A 26 29.42 -8.31 49.02
C LEU A 26 29.85 -9.08 50.28
N PRO A 27 30.26 -8.36 51.35
CA PRO A 27 30.69 -9.01 52.57
C PRO A 27 29.57 -9.93 53.08
N ALA A 28 29.92 -11.21 53.28
CA ALA A 28 28.97 -12.23 53.72
C ALA A 28 28.38 -11.95 55.11
N SER A 29 29.05 -11.11 55.90
CA SER A 29 28.59 -10.61 57.21
C SER A 29 28.52 -9.09 57.19
N LEU A 30 27.31 -8.54 57.23
CA LEU A 30 27.04 -7.10 57.35
C LEU A 30 27.05 -6.61 58.81
N GLN A 31 27.70 -7.33 59.72
CA GLN A 31 27.85 -6.90 61.12
C GLN A 31 28.67 -5.60 61.24
N ASP A 32 29.47 -5.29 60.22
CA ASP A 32 30.26 -4.07 60.16
C ASP A 32 29.40 -2.90 59.64
N THR A 33 28.86 -2.11 60.58
CA THR A 33 27.94 -0.98 60.34
C THR A 33 28.42 0.00 59.25
N ALA A 34 29.74 0.18 59.08
CA ALA A 34 30.31 1.06 58.06
C ALA A 34 29.99 0.63 56.62
N SER A 35 29.68 -0.65 56.38
CA SER A 35 29.38 -1.19 55.05
C SER A 35 27.88 -1.19 54.69
N VAL A 36 26.99 -0.99 55.67
CA VAL A 36 25.54 -1.10 55.50
C VAL A 36 24.93 0.15 54.87
N ASP A 37 25.40 1.34 55.25
CA ASP A 37 24.86 2.62 54.77
C ASP A 37 25.07 2.84 53.26
N PRO A 38 26.23 2.48 52.65
CA PRO A 38 26.38 2.51 51.20
C PRO A 38 25.40 1.60 50.46
N VAL A 39 25.13 0.39 50.98
CA VAL A 39 24.20 -0.57 50.36
C VAL A 39 22.76 -0.06 50.44
N ARG A 40 22.35 0.52 51.57
CA ARG A 40 21.03 1.17 51.72
C ARG A 40 20.89 2.34 50.76
N THR A 41 21.91 3.18 50.65
CA THR A 41 21.93 4.32 49.72
C THR A 41 21.83 3.85 48.27
N LEU A 42 22.58 2.80 47.90
CA LEU A 42 22.54 2.20 46.57
C LEU A 42 21.16 1.60 46.25
N LEU A 43 20.58 0.83 47.18
CA LEU A 43 19.24 0.25 47.02
C LEU A 43 18.16 1.33 46.94
N GLY A 44 18.26 2.39 47.73
CA GLY A 44 17.38 3.57 47.63
C GLY A 44 17.46 4.22 46.26
N ALA A 45 18.67 4.51 45.79
CA ALA A 45 18.90 5.07 44.45
C ALA A 45 18.37 4.15 43.34
N LEU A 46 18.55 2.83 43.49
CA LEU A 46 18.06 1.83 42.55
C LEU A 46 16.53 1.78 42.50
N VAL A 47 15.85 1.79 43.65
CA VAL A 47 14.37 1.84 43.72
C VAL A 47 13.86 3.10 43.03
N THR A 48 14.40 4.27 43.37
CA THR A 48 14.01 5.53 42.74
C THR A 48 14.29 5.52 41.23
N GLY A 49 15.43 4.98 40.80
CA GLY A 49 15.81 4.85 39.40
C GLY A 49 14.87 3.94 38.61
N LEU A 50 14.52 2.76 39.16
CA LEU A 50 13.58 1.82 38.53
C LEU A 50 12.17 2.40 38.41
N ILE A 51 11.68 3.07 39.46
CA ILE A 51 10.36 3.74 39.43
C ILE A 51 10.35 4.82 38.35
N THR A 52 11.41 5.63 38.27
CA THR A 52 11.55 6.69 37.27
C THR A 52 11.59 6.13 35.85
N ALA A 53 12.40 5.09 35.63
CA ALA A 53 12.48 4.41 34.34
C ALA A 53 11.13 3.80 33.94
N GLN A 54 10.42 3.15 34.87
CA GLN A 54 9.10 2.59 34.64
C GLN A 54 8.08 3.67 34.25
N ALA A 55 8.05 4.79 34.98
CA ALA A 55 7.19 5.92 34.67
C ALA A 55 7.46 6.46 33.25
N LEU A 56 8.73 6.62 32.89
CA LEU A 56 9.13 7.07 31.55
C LEU A 56 8.70 6.09 30.46
N VAL A 57 8.91 4.79 30.65
CA VAL A 57 8.49 3.75 29.69
C VAL A 57 6.98 3.76 29.52
N PHE A 58 6.23 3.87 30.62
CA PHE A 58 4.78 3.96 30.60
C PHE A 58 4.32 5.19 29.81
N THR A 59 4.88 6.37 30.08
CA THR A 59 4.54 7.61 29.37
C THR A 59 4.86 7.52 27.88
N ILE A 60 6.04 7.03 27.50
CA ILE A 60 6.40 6.82 26.09
C ILE A 60 5.42 5.85 25.43
N THR A 61 5.07 4.76 26.12
CA THR A 61 4.11 3.76 25.62
C THR A 61 2.74 4.38 25.37
N LEU A 62 2.28 5.23 26.29
CA LEU A 62 0.99 5.90 26.19
C LEU A 62 0.98 6.92 25.06
N VAL A 63 2.00 7.79 24.96
CA VAL A 63 2.13 8.77 23.87
C VAL A 63 2.14 8.08 22.51
N ALA A 64 2.91 7.00 22.40
CA ALA A 64 2.96 6.19 21.19
C ALA A 64 1.64 5.48 20.88
N ALA A 65 0.91 5.00 21.88
CA ALA A 65 -0.44 4.48 21.68
C ALA A 65 -1.39 5.57 21.17
N GLN A 66 -1.27 6.80 21.67
CA GLN A 66 -2.05 7.95 21.18
C GLN A 66 -1.69 8.33 19.74
N LEU A 67 -0.39 8.34 19.39
CA LEU A 67 0.06 8.58 18.01
C LEU A 67 -0.46 7.52 17.05
N ASN A 68 -0.43 6.23 17.44
CA ASN A 68 -0.96 5.13 16.63
C ASN A 68 -2.48 5.15 16.52
N ALA A 69 -3.18 5.57 17.57
CA ALA A 69 -4.63 5.71 17.55
C ALA A 69 -5.11 6.68 16.47
N ARG A 70 -4.25 7.62 16.04
CA ARG A 70 -4.54 8.52 14.91
C ARG A 70 -4.64 7.80 13.56
N TYR A 71 -3.92 6.69 13.37
CA TYR A 71 -3.97 5.89 12.15
C TYR A 71 -5.09 4.85 12.20
N THR A 72 -5.35 4.24 13.37
CA THR A 72 -6.50 3.37 13.57
C THR A 72 -6.78 3.12 15.06
N HIS A 73 -8.04 3.29 15.47
CA HIS A 73 -8.49 3.04 16.85
C HIS A 73 -8.22 1.60 17.32
N ARG A 74 -8.14 0.64 16.38
CA ARG A 74 -7.90 -0.78 16.71
C ARG A 74 -6.45 -1.10 17.05
N MET A 75 -5.53 -0.14 16.91
CA MET A 75 -4.10 -0.37 17.19
C MET A 75 -3.71 -0.20 18.65
N VAL A 76 -4.53 0.42 19.49
CA VAL A 76 -4.18 0.62 20.92
C VAL A 76 -3.97 -0.72 21.64
N THR A 77 -4.83 -1.71 21.38
CA THR A 77 -4.70 -3.06 21.95
C THR A 77 -3.45 -3.80 21.45
N ARG A 78 -2.86 -3.36 20.33
CA ARG A 78 -1.61 -3.93 19.78
C ARG A 78 -0.36 -3.33 20.40
N VAL A 79 -0.46 -2.20 21.10
CA VAL A 79 0.66 -1.63 21.84
C VAL A 79 0.87 -2.42 23.15
N PHE A 80 -0.23 -2.79 23.81
CA PHE A 80 -0.24 -3.60 25.04
C PHE A 80 -0.27 -5.11 24.77
N THR A 81 0.77 -5.61 24.09
CA THR A 81 0.91 -7.06 23.89
C THR A 81 1.34 -7.79 25.17
N TRP A 82 1.13 -9.11 25.22
CA TRP A 82 1.59 -9.94 26.34
C TRP A 82 3.09 -9.76 26.68
N PRO A 83 4.04 -9.68 25.72
CA PRO A 83 5.43 -9.35 26.04
C PRO A 83 5.61 -7.98 26.70
N THR A 84 4.82 -6.97 26.29
CA THR A 84 4.82 -5.65 26.93
C THR A 84 4.33 -5.74 28.37
N ALA A 85 3.25 -6.48 28.61
CA ALA A 85 2.69 -6.69 29.94
C ALA A 85 3.67 -7.46 30.85
N LEU A 86 4.34 -8.49 30.33
CA LEU A 86 5.37 -9.23 31.04
C LEU A 86 6.56 -8.33 31.42
N TYR A 87 7.02 -7.50 30.49
CA TYR A 87 8.10 -6.54 30.75
C TYR A 87 7.73 -5.51 31.81
N MET A 88 6.53 -4.93 31.71
CA MET A 88 6.00 -4.00 32.72
C MET A 88 5.85 -4.68 34.09
N GLY A 89 5.36 -5.93 34.11
CA GLY A 89 5.24 -6.73 35.32
C GLY A 89 6.61 -7.03 35.96
N LEU A 90 7.63 -7.31 35.16
CA LEU A 90 9.01 -7.50 35.63
C LEU A 90 9.56 -6.23 36.28
N PHE A 91 9.33 -5.05 35.68
CA PHE A 91 9.76 -3.77 36.26
C PHE A 91 9.06 -3.45 37.58
N ILE A 92 7.73 -3.64 37.62
CA ILE A 92 6.93 -3.41 38.83
C ILE A 92 7.39 -4.38 39.93
N GLY A 93 7.53 -5.66 39.60
CA GLY A 93 8.00 -6.69 40.53
C GLY A 93 9.41 -6.40 41.06
N SER A 94 10.33 -6.00 40.19
CA SER A 94 11.71 -5.61 40.54
C SER A 94 11.74 -4.39 41.47
N SER A 95 10.89 -3.39 41.20
CA SER A 95 10.77 -2.18 42.03
C SER A 95 10.22 -2.50 43.43
N ILE A 96 9.14 -3.30 43.50
CA ILE A 96 8.54 -3.74 44.77
C ILE A 96 9.53 -4.59 45.57
N TYR A 97 10.20 -5.56 44.93
CA TYR A 97 11.20 -6.40 45.59
C TYR A 97 12.33 -5.56 46.19
N SER A 98 12.86 -4.61 45.42
CA SER A 98 13.94 -3.72 45.87
C SER A 98 13.50 -2.84 47.05
N ALA A 99 12.26 -2.35 47.05
CA ALA A 99 11.70 -1.58 48.17
C ALA A 99 11.50 -2.44 49.43
N VAL A 100 11.03 -3.69 49.28
CA VAL A 100 10.88 -4.64 50.40
C VAL A 100 12.24 -5.01 50.99
N VAL A 101 13.25 -5.26 50.16
CA VAL A 101 14.63 -5.53 50.63
C VAL A 101 15.19 -4.32 51.39
N LEU A 102 14.99 -3.11 50.86
CA LEU A 102 15.40 -1.88 51.54
C LEU A 102 14.72 -1.71 52.90
N ALA A 103 13.40 -1.92 52.97
CA ALA A 103 12.63 -1.84 54.22
C ALA A 103 13.05 -2.91 55.24
N ALA A 104 13.30 -4.14 54.77
CA ALA A 104 13.77 -5.23 55.61
C ALA A 104 15.16 -4.94 56.20
N LEU A 105 16.08 -4.40 55.39
CA LEU A 105 17.41 -3.97 55.83
C LEU A 105 17.36 -2.74 56.75
N SER A 106 16.30 -1.95 56.70
CA SER A 106 16.07 -0.84 57.63
C SER A 106 15.58 -1.32 58.99
N ASN A 107 14.80 -2.42 59.04
CA ASN A 107 14.14 -2.90 60.25
C ASN A 107 14.88 -4.04 60.99
N ARG A 108 15.80 -4.77 60.33
CA ARG A 108 16.55 -5.89 60.94
C ARG A 108 18.06 -5.74 60.76
N SER A 109 18.82 -6.15 61.78
CA SER A 109 20.27 -6.21 61.75
C SER A 109 20.77 -7.45 60.96
N ALA A 110 21.39 -7.18 59.81
CA ALA A 110 22.46 -7.90 59.09
C ALA A 110 22.38 -9.41 58.73
N ASP A 111 21.58 -10.27 59.37
CA ASP A 111 21.70 -11.75 59.17
C ASP A 111 20.68 -12.36 58.19
N PHE A 112 20.07 -11.56 57.31
CA PHE A 112 19.05 -12.08 56.38
C PHE A 112 19.69 -12.65 55.10
N THR A 113 20.16 -13.90 55.16
CA THR A 113 20.62 -14.67 53.99
C THR A 113 19.58 -15.66 53.50
N ILE A 114 19.40 -15.73 52.18
CA ILE A 114 18.53 -16.74 51.56
C ILE A 114 19.39 -17.95 51.21
N HIS A 115 19.17 -19.08 51.89
CA HIS A 115 19.80 -20.35 51.56
C HIS A 115 19.02 -21.03 50.44
N LEU A 116 19.49 -20.89 49.20
CA LEU A 116 19.02 -21.75 48.11
C LEU A 116 19.72 -23.11 48.21
N LEU A 117 18.94 -24.19 48.02
CA LEU A 117 19.46 -25.56 48.01
C LEU A 117 20.60 -25.66 46.98
N ALA A 118 21.80 -26.02 47.42
CA ALA A 118 23.02 -26.24 46.62
C ALA A 118 23.80 -25.00 46.11
N LEU A 119 23.47 -23.76 46.51
CA LEU A 119 24.26 -22.56 46.15
C LEU A 119 24.80 -21.82 47.39
N LYS A 120 25.92 -21.12 47.21
CA LYS A 120 26.49 -20.20 48.22
C LYS A 120 25.39 -19.22 48.66
N PRO A 121 25.24 -18.89 49.97
CA PRO A 121 24.20 -17.98 50.44
C PRO A 121 24.24 -16.66 49.65
N ILE A 122 23.10 -16.30 49.03
CA ILE A 122 23.00 -15.10 48.20
C ILE A 122 22.34 -14.00 49.02
N HIS A 123 22.97 -12.83 49.04
CA HIS A 123 22.39 -11.66 49.70
C HIS A 123 21.21 -11.12 48.87
N PRO A 124 20.05 -10.78 49.48
CA PRO A 124 18.90 -10.25 48.76
C PRO A 124 19.20 -8.98 47.95
N ALA A 125 20.15 -8.16 48.41
CA ALA A 125 20.60 -6.98 47.66
C ALA A 125 21.24 -7.34 46.31
N SER A 126 21.96 -8.47 46.23
CA SER A 126 22.53 -8.96 44.96
C SER A 126 21.41 -9.33 43.99
N ILE A 127 20.34 -9.96 44.49
CA ILE A 127 19.16 -10.32 43.68
C ILE A 127 18.46 -9.04 43.20
N ALA A 128 18.30 -8.03 44.07
CA ALA A 128 17.72 -6.75 43.69
C ALA A 128 18.55 -6.04 42.61
N LEU A 129 19.88 -6.01 42.76
CA LEU A 129 20.80 -5.42 41.78
C LEU A 129 20.78 -6.17 40.43
N ALA A 130 20.74 -7.50 40.48
CA ALA A 130 20.60 -8.37 39.33
C ALA A 130 19.28 -8.13 38.57
N LEU A 131 18.17 -8.05 39.29
CA LEU A 131 16.85 -7.76 38.71
C LEU A 131 16.81 -6.35 38.10
N ALA A 132 17.38 -5.36 38.77
CA ALA A 132 17.45 -3.99 38.26
C ALA A 132 18.30 -3.88 37.00
N GLY A 133 19.49 -4.50 36.99
CA GLY A 133 20.35 -4.56 35.82
C GLY A 133 19.68 -5.28 34.64
N THR A 134 18.92 -6.34 34.92
CA THR A 134 18.13 -7.04 33.90
C THR A 134 17.03 -6.16 33.32
N CYS A 135 16.31 -5.44 34.18
CA CYS A 135 15.30 -4.47 33.77
C CYS A 135 15.89 -3.42 32.82
N LEU A 136 17.04 -2.84 33.21
CA LEU A 136 17.74 -1.84 32.40
C LEU A 136 18.24 -2.42 31.07
N ALA A 137 18.83 -3.62 31.08
CA ALA A 137 19.32 -4.26 29.85
C ALA A 137 18.18 -4.60 28.88
N LEU A 138 17.02 -5.03 29.39
CA LEU A 138 15.83 -5.32 28.60
C LEU A 138 15.12 -4.06 28.09
N LEU A 139 15.42 -2.87 28.63
CA LEU A 139 14.87 -1.60 28.15
C LEU A 139 15.29 -1.29 26.71
N VAL A 140 16.53 -1.57 26.35
CA VAL A 140 17.05 -1.32 25.00
C VAL A 140 16.29 -2.12 23.92
N PRO A 141 16.18 -3.46 23.99
CA PRO A 141 15.41 -4.22 23.01
C PRO A 141 13.91 -3.92 23.08
N TYR A 142 13.39 -3.57 24.26
CA TYR A 142 12.01 -3.13 24.40
C TYR A 142 11.75 -1.86 23.58
N LEU A 143 12.50 -0.78 23.84
CA LEU A 143 12.35 0.49 23.11
C LEU A 143 12.62 0.34 21.62
N TRP A 144 13.57 -0.52 21.23
CA TRP A 144 13.83 -0.82 19.83
C TRP A 144 12.67 -1.56 19.15
N SER A 145 12.16 -2.62 19.79
CA SER A 145 10.97 -3.36 19.33
C SER A 145 9.76 -2.42 19.23
N PHE A 146 9.62 -1.53 20.21
CA PHE A 146 8.57 -0.54 20.28
C PHE A 146 8.63 0.47 19.14
N ARG A 147 9.82 1.05 18.88
CA ARG A 147 10.07 1.93 17.74
C ARG A 147 9.68 1.28 16.42
N ARG A 148 10.04 0.01 16.21
CA ARG A 148 9.66 -0.71 14.98
C ARG A 148 8.17 -0.94 14.84
N ARG A 149 7.47 -1.10 15.96
CA ARG A 149 6.00 -1.24 15.96
C ARG A 149 5.28 0.08 15.72
N LEU A 150 5.94 1.21 15.98
CA LEU A 150 5.41 2.54 15.73
C LEU A 150 5.58 3.00 14.28
N ASP A 151 6.40 2.32 13.51
CA ASP A 151 6.64 2.63 12.11
C ASP A 151 5.39 2.24 11.30
N PRO A 152 4.62 3.21 10.77
CA PRO A 152 3.36 2.93 10.09
C PRO A 152 3.59 2.15 8.78
N GLU A 153 4.78 2.22 8.18
CA GLU A 153 5.15 1.38 7.04
C GLU A 153 5.21 -0.10 7.45
N GLN A 154 5.88 -0.40 8.57
CA GLN A 154 5.94 -1.77 9.11
C GLN A 154 4.58 -2.27 9.55
N MET A 155 3.74 -1.39 10.08
CA MET A 155 2.36 -1.73 10.42
C MET A 155 1.55 -2.14 9.20
N ALA A 156 1.63 -1.38 8.10
CA ALA A 156 0.96 -1.73 6.86
C ALA A 156 1.46 -3.09 6.34
N LEU A 157 2.78 -3.32 6.33
CA LEU A 157 3.39 -4.59 5.94
C LEU A 157 2.86 -5.78 6.77
N ASP A 158 2.78 -5.62 8.09
CA ASP A 158 2.31 -6.68 8.97
C ASP A 158 0.82 -6.96 8.80
N GLU A 159 -0.01 -5.94 8.59
CA GLU A 159 -1.44 -6.12 8.29
C GLU A 159 -1.66 -6.80 6.94
N GLY A 160 -0.92 -6.41 5.90
CA GLY A 160 -0.93 -7.08 4.60
C GLY A 160 -0.58 -8.56 4.70
N ARG A 161 0.51 -8.90 5.42
CA ARG A 161 0.91 -10.30 5.65
C ARG A 161 -0.16 -11.10 6.40
N ARG A 162 -0.80 -10.51 7.40
CA ARG A 162 -1.87 -11.17 8.16
C ARG A 162 -3.12 -11.39 7.31
N ALA A 163 -3.52 -10.39 6.53
CA ALA A 163 -4.63 -10.50 5.58
C ALA A 163 -4.38 -11.65 4.60
N VAL A 164 -3.22 -11.67 3.93
CA VAL A 164 -2.81 -12.75 3.01
C VAL A 164 -2.80 -14.11 3.74
N SER A 165 -2.22 -14.20 4.93
CA SER A 165 -2.18 -15.45 5.72
C SER A 165 -3.59 -15.98 6.05
N ARG A 166 -4.55 -15.10 6.33
CA ARG A 166 -5.95 -15.49 6.58
C ARG A 166 -6.64 -15.95 5.31
N LEU A 167 -6.40 -15.29 4.17
CA LEU A 167 -6.94 -15.74 2.89
C LEU A 167 -6.44 -17.15 2.55
N ARG A 168 -5.14 -17.38 2.70
CA ARG A 168 -4.50 -18.68 2.50
C ARG A 168 -5.05 -19.78 3.41
N ARG A 169 -5.53 -19.42 4.61
CA ARG A 169 -6.16 -20.34 5.57
C ARG A 169 -7.64 -20.61 5.30
N GLY A 170 -8.21 -20.11 4.20
CA GLY A 170 -9.59 -20.42 3.85
C GLY A 170 -10.65 -19.40 4.30
N ALA A 171 -10.26 -18.21 4.77
CA ALA A 171 -11.23 -17.21 5.24
C ALA A 171 -12.23 -16.81 4.14
N SER A 172 -13.52 -17.13 4.27
CA SER A 172 -14.53 -16.81 3.25
C SER A 172 -14.90 -15.31 3.19
N THR A 173 -14.67 -14.57 4.27
CA THR A 173 -15.03 -13.16 4.40
C THR A 173 -13.81 -12.25 4.30
N GLU A 174 -14.06 -10.97 4.01
CA GLU A 174 -13.03 -9.93 3.97
C GLU A 174 -12.26 -9.87 5.31
N PRO A 175 -10.93 -10.05 5.29
CA PRO A 175 -10.13 -9.92 6.50
C PRO A 175 -10.27 -8.51 7.08
N ARG A 176 -10.48 -8.41 8.39
CA ARG A 176 -10.55 -7.11 9.12
C ARG A 176 -9.30 -6.24 8.90
N GLU A 177 -8.18 -6.87 8.56
CA GLU A 177 -6.92 -6.25 8.18
C GLU A 177 -7.03 -5.38 6.92
N VAL A 178 -7.93 -5.68 5.98
CA VAL A 178 -8.14 -4.86 4.77
C VAL A 178 -8.66 -3.47 5.15
N ALA A 179 -9.68 -3.41 6.00
CA ALA A 179 -10.18 -2.14 6.54
C ALA A 179 -9.13 -1.41 7.39
N ALA A 180 -8.23 -2.15 8.06
CA ALA A 180 -7.14 -1.53 8.81
C ALA A 180 -6.09 -0.90 7.87
N LEU A 181 -5.75 -1.58 6.76
CA LEU A 181 -4.88 -1.06 5.72
C LEU A 181 -5.45 0.20 5.08
N ASP A 182 -6.74 0.20 4.74
CA ASP A 182 -7.45 1.36 4.19
C ASP A 182 -7.33 2.59 5.11
N ASN A 183 -7.59 2.41 6.40
CA ASN A 183 -7.44 3.47 7.39
C ASN A 183 -5.98 3.97 7.50
N ILE A 184 -4.99 3.07 7.44
CA ILE A 184 -3.57 3.45 7.45
C ILE A 184 -3.24 4.27 6.21
N VAL A 185 -3.68 3.84 5.02
CA VAL A 185 -3.44 4.54 3.75
C VAL A 185 -4.05 5.95 3.78
N MET A 186 -5.34 6.06 4.11
CA MET A 186 -6.02 7.37 4.14
C MET A 186 -5.48 8.29 5.23
N SER A 187 -5.06 7.74 6.37
CA SER A 187 -4.39 8.53 7.42
C SER A 187 -3.01 9.01 6.96
N ALA A 188 -2.22 8.14 6.33
CA ALA A 188 -0.90 8.49 5.80
C ALA A 188 -1.00 9.61 4.75
N TYR A 189 -2.02 9.54 3.87
CA TYR A 189 -2.34 10.63 2.95
C TYR A 189 -2.65 11.94 3.71
N GLY A 190 -3.50 11.90 4.74
CA GLY A 190 -3.82 13.07 5.56
C GLY A 190 -2.59 13.72 6.22
N TYR A 191 -1.56 12.94 6.52
CA TYR A 191 -0.28 13.43 7.05
C TYR A 191 0.79 13.71 5.99
N LYS A 192 0.48 13.53 4.70
CA LYS A 192 1.43 13.64 3.57
C LYS A 192 2.63 12.69 3.68
N ASP A 193 2.46 11.57 4.37
CA ASP A 193 3.43 10.47 4.41
C ASP A 193 3.22 9.56 3.20
N TYR A 194 3.74 10.00 2.06
CA TYR A 194 3.56 9.31 0.78
C TYR A 194 4.30 7.96 0.70
N ASP A 195 5.28 7.71 1.57
CA ASP A 195 6.00 6.44 1.60
C ASP A 195 5.15 5.36 2.29
N THR A 196 4.56 5.70 3.44
CA THR A 196 3.56 4.86 4.11
C THR A 196 2.31 4.69 3.26
N PHE A 197 1.83 5.75 2.60
CA PHE A 197 0.68 5.68 1.69
C PHE A 197 0.92 4.69 0.54
N ALA A 198 2.07 4.79 -0.14
CA ALA A 198 2.44 3.89 -1.22
C ALA A 198 2.55 2.45 -0.71
N ARG A 199 3.26 2.22 0.41
CA ARG A 199 3.41 0.88 0.98
C ARG A 199 2.07 0.27 1.41
N GLY A 200 1.20 1.06 2.01
CA GLY A 200 -0.14 0.61 2.41
C GLY A 200 -0.99 0.20 1.21
N THR A 201 -0.95 0.99 0.13
CA THR A 201 -1.65 0.69 -1.13
C THR A 201 -1.09 -0.57 -1.79
N GLU A 202 0.25 -0.74 -1.81
CA GLU A 202 0.89 -1.98 -2.27
C GLU A 202 0.41 -3.20 -1.49
N GLN A 203 0.27 -3.08 -0.16
CA GLN A 203 -0.24 -4.19 0.64
C GLN A 203 -1.71 -4.49 0.36
N LEU A 204 -2.57 -3.49 0.15
CA LEU A 204 -3.95 -3.72 -0.30
C LEU A 204 -3.99 -4.47 -1.63
N ALA A 205 -3.21 -4.01 -2.61
CA ALA A 205 -3.17 -4.63 -3.93
C ALA A 205 -2.67 -6.09 -3.86
N ARG A 206 -1.66 -6.36 -3.02
CA ARG A 206 -1.19 -7.72 -2.75
C ARG A 206 -2.26 -8.63 -2.16
N VAL A 207 -3.09 -8.11 -1.26
CA VAL A 207 -4.21 -8.88 -0.68
C VAL A 207 -5.27 -9.15 -1.74
N GLY A 208 -5.59 -8.17 -2.59
CA GLY A 208 -6.49 -8.34 -3.73
C GLY A 208 -5.97 -9.38 -4.74
N GLN A 209 -4.68 -9.34 -5.08
CA GLN A 209 -4.03 -10.32 -5.95
C GLN A 209 -4.11 -11.74 -5.37
N GLU A 210 -3.83 -11.92 -4.08
CA GLU A 210 -3.98 -13.23 -3.43
C GLU A 210 -5.44 -13.70 -3.42
N ALA A 211 -6.41 -12.80 -3.24
CA ALA A 211 -7.83 -13.16 -3.33
C ALA A 211 -8.19 -13.73 -4.70
N TRP A 212 -7.73 -13.08 -5.79
CA TRP A 212 -7.90 -13.56 -7.16
C TRP A 212 -7.24 -14.92 -7.41
N ARG A 213 -5.98 -15.12 -6.98
CA ARG A 213 -5.28 -16.41 -7.08
C ARG A 213 -5.96 -17.55 -6.32
N ARG A 214 -6.81 -17.22 -5.35
CA ARG A 214 -7.60 -18.17 -4.56
C ARG A 214 -9.04 -18.31 -5.06
N SER A 215 -9.33 -17.80 -6.26
CA SER A 215 -10.65 -17.79 -6.88
C SER A 215 -11.73 -17.12 -6.02
N ARG A 216 -11.35 -16.07 -5.27
CA ARG A 216 -12.27 -15.23 -4.51
C ARG A 216 -12.48 -13.90 -5.22
N SER A 217 -13.13 -13.97 -6.38
CA SER A 217 -13.35 -12.85 -7.30
C SER A 217 -14.03 -11.67 -6.62
N GLU A 218 -15.13 -11.89 -5.91
CA GLU A 218 -15.90 -10.82 -5.23
C GLU A 218 -15.04 -10.03 -4.24
N LEU A 219 -14.17 -10.73 -3.50
CA LEU A 219 -13.26 -10.09 -2.56
C LEU A 219 -12.12 -9.35 -3.29
N GLY A 220 -11.56 -9.94 -4.33
CA GLY A 220 -10.54 -9.31 -5.16
C GLY A 220 -11.06 -8.02 -5.82
N GLU A 221 -12.27 -8.07 -6.37
CA GLU A 221 -12.99 -6.93 -6.95
C GLU A 221 -13.26 -5.84 -5.90
N SER A 222 -13.82 -6.20 -4.74
CA SER A 222 -14.07 -5.25 -3.64
C SER A 222 -12.79 -4.52 -3.21
N ILE A 223 -11.66 -5.23 -3.11
CA ILE A 223 -10.37 -4.64 -2.76
C ILE A 223 -9.87 -3.70 -3.88
N PHE A 224 -9.97 -4.08 -5.15
CA PHE A 224 -9.55 -3.22 -6.26
C PHE A 224 -10.41 -1.97 -6.38
N ARG A 225 -11.73 -2.07 -6.17
CA ARG A 225 -12.63 -0.91 -6.09
C ARG A 225 -12.27 0.01 -4.94
N ARG A 226 -11.87 -0.53 -3.79
CA ARG A 226 -11.38 0.29 -2.65
C ARG A 226 -10.09 1.04 -3.02
N ILE A 227 -9.16 0.39 -3.72
CA ILE A 227 -7.94 1.04 -4.21
C ILE A 227 -8.28 2.15 -5.22
N ALA A 228 -9.25 1.92 -6.13
CA ALA A 228 -9.75 2.94 -7.04
C ALA A 228 -10.35 4.14 -6.29
N HIS A 229 -11.19 3.89 -5.28
CA HIS A 229 -11.76 4.94 -4.43
C HIS A 229 -10.69 5.77 -3.70
N ILE A 230 -9.60 5.16 -3.24
CA ILE A 230 -8.45 5.89 -2.68
C ILE A 230 -7.83 6.80 -3.76
N GLY A 231 -7.62 6.29 -4.97
CA GLY A 231 -7.11 7.09 -6.09
C GLY A 231 -8.02 8.29 -6.44
N ILE A 232 -9.33 8.06 -6.51
CA ILE A 232 -10.33 9.10 -6.77
C ILE A 232 -10.37 10.14 -5.63
N ALA A 233 -10.37 9.69 -4.38
CA ALA A 233 -10.42 10.57 -3.21
C ALA A 233 -9.16 11.45 -3.07
N THR A 234 -8.04 11.01 -3.65
CA THR A 234 -6.75 11.69 -3.60
C THR A 234 -6.36 12.39 -4.91
N VAL A 235 -7.24 12.42 -5.91
CA VAL A 235 -6.91 12.88 -7.27
C VAL A 235 -6.49 14.36 -7.36
N ASP A 236 -6.84 15.18 -6.37
CA ASP A 236 -6.44 16.60 -6.29
C ASP A 236 -4.97 16.78 -5.86
N ASP A 237 -4.35 15.73 -5.34
CA ASP A 237 -2.93 15.71 -5.00
C ASP A 237 -2.10 15.27 -6.22
N PRO A 238 -0.98 15.93 -6.55
CA PRO A 238 -0.19 15.60 -7.73
C PRO A 238 0.60 14.29 -7.62
N ARG A 239 0.78 13.73 -6.41
CA ARG A 239 1.63 12.56 -6.14
C ARG A 239 0.83 11.31 -5.76
N ALA A 240 -0.19 11.46 -4.91
CA ALA A 240 -0.97 10.34 -4.40
C ALA A 240 -1.66 9.48 -5.49
N PRO A 241 -2.44 10.03 -6.45
CA PRO A 241 -3.11 9.22 -7.47
C PRO A 241 -2.10 8.51 -8.35
N SER A 242 -0.96 9.14 -8.67
CA SER A 242 0.11 8.50 -9.44
C SER A 242 0.67 7.25 -8.75
N GLN A 243 0.81 7.26 -7.42
CA GLN A 243 1.23 6.08 -6.66
C GLN A 243 0.16 4.98 -6.68
N VAL A 244 -1.13 5.34 -6.58
CA VAL A 244 -2.24 4.38 -6.66
C VAL A 244 -2.29 3.71 -8.04
N ILE A 245 -2.20 4.52 -9.11
CA ILE A 245 -2.24 4.04 -10.49
C ILE A 245 -1.04 3.12 -10.78
N ASP A 246 0.16 3.47 -10.32
CA ASP A 246 1.35 2.61 -10.47
C ASP A 246 1.21 1.26 -9.75
N VAL A 247 0.62 1.25 -8.55
CA VAL A 247 0.34 0.01 -7.81
C VAL A 247 -0.69 -0.86 -8.55
N LEU A 248 -1.78 -0.26 -9.05
CA LEU A 248 -2.78 -0.97 -9.85
C LEU A 248 -2.19 -1.51 -11.15
N TYR A 249 -1.36 -0.73 -11.85
CA TYR A 249 -0.66 -1.15 -13.06
C TYR A 249 0.27 -2.33 -12.81
N LYS A 250 1.18 -2.23 -11.84
CA LYS A 250 2.11 -3.32 -11.50
C LYS A 250 1.37 -4.61 -11.13
N THR A 251 0.26 -4.46 -10.41
CA THR A 251 -0.58 -5.60 -10.03
C THR A 251 -1.30 -6.18 -11.25
N GLY A 252 -1.90 -5.33 -12.10
CA GLY A 252 -2.55 -5.72 -13.34
C GLY A 252 -1.61 -6.43 -14.31
N ALA A 253 -0.42 -5.88 -14.55
CA ALA A 253 0.62 -6.47 -15.40
C ALA A 253 1.13 -7.82 -14.85
N GLY A 254 1.27 -7.93 -13.53
CA GLY A 254 1.55 -9.21 -12.87
C GLY A 254 0.44 -10.24 -13.10
N LEU A 255 -0.82 -9.84 -13.02
CA LEU A 255 -1.98 -10.69 -13.27
C LEU A 255 -2.12 -11.09 -14.75
N VAL A 256 -1.77 -10.20 -15.68
CA VAL A 256 -1.65 -10.52 -17.11
C VAL A 256 -0.62 -11.62 -17.30
N SER A 257 0.58 -11.45 -16.74
CA SER A 257 1.67 -12.43 -16.80
C SER A 257 1.32 -13.79 -16.18
N GLU A 258 0.35 -13.84 -15.27
CA GLU A 258 -0.18 -15.06 -14.65
C GLU A 258 -1.38 -15.66 -15.40
N GLY A 259 -1.86 -15.01 -16.46
CA GLY A 259 -3.04 -15.44 -17.23
C GLY A 259 -4.38 -15.21 -16.52
N ILE A 260 -4.43 -14.39 -15.46
CA ILE A 260 -5.65 -14.15 -14.69
C ILE A 260 -6.42 -12.98 -15.32
N GLN A 261 -7.14 -13.28 -16.40
CA GLN A 261 -7.82 -12.29 -17.25
C GLN A 261 -8.81 -11.40 -16.48
N GLU A 262 -9.76 -11.98 -15.74
CA GLU A 262 -10.78 -11.18 -15.05
C GLU A 262 -10.17 -10.23 -14.00
N ALA A 263 -9.14 -10.67 -13.28
CA ALA A 263 -8.46 -9.83 -12.30
C ALA A 263 -7.72 -8.66 -12.95
N SER A 264 -7.01 -8.89 -14.05
CA SER A 264 -6.32 -7.83 -14.79
C SER A 264 -7.31 -6.87 -15.47
N ARG A 265 -8.46 -7.37 -15.95
CA ARG A 265 -9.58 -6.55 -16.44
C ARG A 265 -10.10 -5.59 -15.37
N GLN A 266 -10.28 -6.08 -14.14
CA GLN A 266 -10.71 -5.26 -13.00
C GLN A 266 -9.67 -4.21 -12.61
N ALA A 267 -8.36 -4.53 -12.71
CA ALA A 267 -7.32 -3.53 -12.52
C ALA A 267 -7.39 -2.41 -13.57
N ALA A 268 -7.62 -2.75 -14.85
CA ALA A 268 -7.81 -1.76 -15.91
C ALA A 268 -9.05 -0.87 -15.66
N ALA A 269 -10.17 -1.46 -15.23
CA ALA A 269 -11.37 -0.70 -14.87
C ALA A 269 -11.12 0.27 -13.69
N ALA A 270 -10.46 -0.20 -12.64
CA ALA A 270 -10.07 0.64 -11.49
C ALA A 270 -9.17 1.82 -11.88
N ILE A 271 -8.20 1.59 -12.80
CA ILE A 271 -7.34 2.64 -13.33
C ILE A 271 -8.15 3.67 -14.14
N TYR A 272 -9.10 3.22 -14.95
CA TYR A 272 -9.99 4.08 -15.71
C TYR A 272 -10.85 4.98 -14.82
N GLU A 273 -11.45 4.45 -13.75
CA GLU A 273 -12.28 5.23 -12.81
C GLU A 273 -11.50 6.40 -12.19
N ILE A 274 -10.21 6.20 -11.88
CA ILE A 274 -9.33 7.28 -11.39
C ILE A 274 -9.11 8.33 -12.49
N GLY A 275 -8.86 7.90 -13.74
CA GLY A 275 -8.66 8.80 -14.87
C GLY A 275 -9.91 9.61 -15.21
N GLU A 276 -11.08 8.98 -15.14
CA GLU A 276 -12.38 9.64 -15.29
C GLU A 276 -12.54 10.77 -14.28
N ALA A 277 -12.30 10.48 -12.99
CA ALA A 277 -12.35 11.50 -11.94
C ALA A 277 -11.31 12.62 -12.15
N ALA A 278 -10.10 12.28 -12.63
CA ALA A 278 -9.07 13.26 -12.94
C ALA A 278 -9.51 14.23 -14.05
N VAL A 279 -10.11 13.72 -15.13
CA VAL A 279 -10.64 14.55 -16.23
C VAL A 279 -11.78 15.44 -15.73
N ASP A 280 -12.67 14.91 -14.91
CA ASP A 280 -13.79 15.68 -14.35
C ASP A 280 -13.33 16.81 -13.43
N LYS A 281 -12.17 16.66 -12.79
CA LYS A 281 -11.52 17.71 -11.99
C LYS A 281 -10.48 18.56 -12.74
N GLY A 282 -10.24 18.29 -14.02
CA GLY A 282 -9.28 19.03 -14.84
C GLY A 282 -7.80 18.75 -14.52
N VAL A 283 -7.49 17.60 -13.90
CA VAL A 283 -6.12 17.18 -13.56
C VAL A 283 -5.49 16.43 -14.74
N ASP A 284 -5.12 17.18 -15.79
CA ASP A 284 -4.62 16.63 -17.07
C ASP A 284 -3.44 15.66 -16.91
N GLY A 285 -2.49 15.98 -16.02
CA GLY A 285 -1.31 15.13 -15.79
C GLY A 285 -1.67 13.70 -15.36
N VAL A 286 -2.70 13.55 -14.51
CA VAL A 286 -3.18 12.24 -14.05
C VAL A 286 -3.94 11.53 -15.17
N ALA A 287 -4.77 12.25 -15.93
CA ALA A 287 -5.49 11.69 -17.09
C ALA A 287 -4.52 11.12 -18.14
N ARG A 288 -3.44 11.85 -18.48
CA ARG A 288 -2.40 11.38 -19.39
C ARG A 288 -1.69 10.13 -18.86
N GLN A 289 -1.34 10.13 -17.57
CA GLN A 289 -0.72 8.97 -16.93
C GLN A 289 -1.63 7.73 -17.01
N VAL A 290 -2.92 7.88 -16.74
CA VAL A 290 -3.91 6.81 -16.88
C VAL A 290 -3.98 6.31 -18.31
N GLY A 291 -4.06 7.20 -19.30
CA GLY A 291 -4.06 6.83 -20.72
C GLY A 291 -2.82 6.01 -21.10
N PHE A 292 -1.63 6.44 -20.69
CA PHE A 292 -0.39 5.71 -20.97
C PHE A 292 -0.40 4.30 -20.34
N ILE A 293 -0.82 4.21 -19.07
CA ILE A 293 -0.84 2.94 -18.32
C ILE A 293 -1.88 1.96 -18.86
N LEU A 294 -3.08 2.44 -19.24
CA LEU A 294 -4.10 1.61 -19.88
C LEU A 294 -3.62 1.10 -21.25
N SER A 295 -2.95 1.95 -22.03
CA SER A 295 -2.35 1.54 -23.31
C SER A 295 -1.35 0.42 -23.12
N ASP A 296 -0.43 0.58 -22.16
CA ASP A 296 0.63 -0.40 -21.92
C ASP A 296 0.08 -1.73 -21.39
N LEU A 297 -0.84 -1.67 -20.41
CA LEU A 297 -1.52 -2.87 -19.89
C LEU A 297 -2.35 -3.57 -20.99
N GLY A 298 -3.07 -2.81 -21.81
CA GLY A 298 -3.85 -3.34 -22.94
C GLY A 298 -2.98 -4.00 -24.00
N SER A 299 -1.84 -3.40 -24.36
CA SER A 299 -0.86 -3.99 -25.27
C SER A 299 -0.27 -5.27 -24.72
N GLN A 300 0.15 -5.31 -23.45
CA GLN A 300 0.65 -6.53 -22.82
C GLN A 300 -0.41 -7.63 -22.79
N ALA A 301 -1.66 -7.29 -22.46
CA ALA A 301 -2.77 -8.23 -22.48
C ALA A 301 -3.04 -8.79 -23.88
N ALA A 302 -2.98 -7.95 -24.92
CA ALA A 302 -3.12 -8.38 -26.31
C ALA A 302 -1.99 -9.33 -26.73
N GLU A 303 -0.74 -9.00 -26.39
CA GLU A 303 0.44 -9.85 -26.65
C GLU A 303 0.34 -11.24 -25.99
N GLN A 304 -0.37 -11.33 -24.86
CA GLN A 304 -0.61 -12.59 -24.15
C GLN A 304 -1.96 -13.26 -24.48
N GLY A 305 -2.74 -12.71 -25.43
CA GLY A 305 -4.03 -13.27 -25.83
C GLY A 305 -5.16 -13.11 -24.80
N LEU A 306 -5.01 -12.21 -23.82
CA LEU A 306 -6.02 -11.95 -22.78
C LEU A 306 -7.08 -10.97 -23.28
N VAL A 307 -7.98 -11.48 -24.12
CA VAL A 307 -8.97 -10.69 -24.89
C VAL A 307 -9.75 -9.70 -24.01
N ALA A 308 -10.38 -10.14 -22.91
CA ALA A 308 -11.24 -9.22 -22.14
C ALA A 308 -10.46 -8.10 -21.44
N THR A 309 -9.19 -8.33 -21.07
CA THR A 309 -8.35 -7.29 -20.46
C THR A 309 -7.94 -6.25 -21.50
N ALA A 310 -7.52 -6.71 -22.69
CA ALA A 310 -7.13 -5.82 -23.78
C ALA A 310 -8.35 -5.04 -24.33
N GLU A 311 -9.50 -5.69 -24.45
CA GLU A 311 -10.78 -5.08 -24.81
C GLU A 311 -11.20 -4.01 -23.81
N GLN A 312 -11.15 -4.31 -22.50
CA GLN A 312 -11.46 -3.34 -21.44
C GLN A 312 -10.52 -2.14 -21.49
N ALA A 313 -9.23 -2.35 -21.74
CA ALA A 313 -8.27 -1.26 -21.86
C ALA A 313 -8.60 -0.36 -23.07
N ALA A 314 -8.90 -0.94 -24.23
CA ALA A 314 -9.31 -0.19 -25.42
C ALA A 314 -10.61 0.59 -25.19
N TYR A 315 -11.64 -0.04 -24.61
CA TYR A 315 -12.89 0.62 -24.25
C TYR A 315 -12.65 1.79 -23.28
N SER A 316 -11.86 1.57 -22.24
CA SER A 316 -11.56 2.57 -21.21
C SER A 316 -10.80 3.77 -21.80
N LEU A 317 -9.86 3.52 -22.72
CA LEU A 317 -9.18 4.57 -23.46
C LEU A 317 -10.16 5.36 -24.33
N GLY A 318 -11.07 4.71 -25.06
CA GLY A 318 -12.10 5.38 -25.86
C GLY A 318 -12.96 6.33 -25.03
N SER A 319 -13.46 5.84 -23.89
CA SER A 319 -14.26 6.64 -22.96
C SER A 319 -13.47 7.81 -22.36
N LEU A 320 -12.20 7.58 -21.97
CA LEU A 320 -11.31 8.64 -21.49
C LEU A 320 -11.03 9.70 -22.58
N GLY A 321 -10.84 9.27 -23.82
CA GLY A 321 -10.67 10.14 -24.98
C GLY A 321 -11.89 11.04 -25.22
N ALA A 322 -13.09 10.45 -25.19
CA ALA A 322 -14.34 11.19 -25.30
C ALA A 322 -14.46 12.26 -24.20
N LYS A 323 -14.18 11.89 -22.94
CA LYS A 323 -14.22 12.84 -21.81
C LYS A 323 -13.16 13.94 -21.89
N THR A 324 -11.92 13.59 -22.21
CA THR A 324 -10.84 14.59 -22.37
C THR A 324 -11.19 15.57 -23.48
N SER A 325 -11.78 15.09 -24.58
CA SER A 325 -12.23 15.95 -25.67
C SER A 325 -13.35 16.88 -25.25
N GLN A 326 -14.36 16.39 -24.51
CA GLN A 326 -15.46 17.20 -23.98
C GLN A 326 -14.98 18.29 -23.01
N ARG A 327 -13.89 18.03 -22.27
CA ARG A 327 -13.27 18.99 -21.34
C ARG A 327 -12.23 19.92 -21.99
N GLY A 328 -11.98 19.78 -23.29
CA GLY A 328 -11.01 20.60 -24.02
C GLY A 328 -9.53 20.29 -23.69
N LEU A 329 -9.23 19.08 -23.22
CA LEU A 329 -7.87 18.64 -22.87
C LEU A 329 -7.13 18.11 -24.11
N GLU A 330 -6.75 19.02 -25.01
CA GLU A 330 -6.18 18.70 -26.33
C GLU A 330 -5.03 17.70 -26.30
N ASP A 331 -4.03 17.92 -25.44
CA ASP A 331 -2.86 17.04 -25.33
C ASP A 331 -3.22 15.62 -24.89
N SER A 332 -4.10 15.50 -23.89
CA SER A 332 -4.63 14.21 -23.45
C SER A 332 -5.41 13.51 -24.56
N THR A 333 -6.29 14.22 -25.25
CA THR A 333 -7.11 13.67 -26.34
C THR A 333 -6.24 13.14 -27.48
N ARG A 334 -5.22 13.90 -27.90
CA ARG A 334 -4.25 13.46 -28.92
C ARG A 334 -3.49 12.21 -28.49
N GLN A 335 -3.03 12.16 -27.24
CA GLN A 335 -2.30 11.01 -26.71
C GLN A 335 -3.18 9.76 -26.64
N VAL A 336 -4.45 9.90 -26.24
CA VAL A 336 -5.39 8.77 -26.20
C VAL A 336 -5.60 8.16 -27.59
N ALA A 337 -5.64 8.94 -28.67
CA ALA A 337 -5.72 8.41 -30.03
C ALA A 337 -4.51 7.50 -30.37
N VAL A 338 -3.30 7.97 -30.03
CA VAL A 338 -2.05 7.20 -30.20
C VAL A 338 -2.07 5.92 -29.36
N PHE A 339 -2.57 6.01 -28.13
CA PHE A 339 -2.69 4.88 -27.21
C PHE A 339 -3.70 3.82 -27.68
N LEU A 340 -4.83 4.23 -28.25
CA LEU A 340 -5.82 3.34 -28.85
C LEU A 340 -5.23 2.60 -30.05
N ARG A 341 -4.53 3.31 -30.94
CA ARG A 341 -3.82 2.66 -32.05
C ARG A 341 -2.83 1.62 -31.54
N ARG A 342 -2.01 1.95 -30.54
CA ARG A 342 -1.01 1.01 -29.99
C ARG A 342 -1.65 -0.30 -29.51
N VAL A 343 -2.78 -0.24 -28.79
CA VAL A 343 -3.51 -1.43 -28.36
C VAL A 343 -4.10 -2.19 -29.56
N GLY A 344 -4.73 -1.47 -30.49
CA GLY A 344 -5.33 -2.05 -31.70
C GLY A 344 -4.33 -2.76 -32.62
N VAL A 345 -3.14 -2.17 -32.83
CA VAL A 345 -2.07 -2.78 -33.63
C VAL A 345 -1.59 -4.08 -32.99
N LYS A 346 -1.34 -4.07 -31.67
CA LYS A 346 -0.95 -5.29 -30.95
C LYS A 346 -2.02 -6.37 -31.00
N ALA A 347 -3.29 -5.99 -30.90
CA ALA A 347 -4.40 -6.93 -31.06
C ALA A 347 -4.47 -7.52 -32.48
N ALA A 348 -4.30 -6.70 -33.51
CA ALA A 348 -4.32 -7.15 -34.91
C ALA A 348 -3.16 -8.10 -35.23
N GLU A 349 -1.95 -7.79 -34.76
CA GLU A 349 -0.77 -8.67 -34.88
C GLU A 349 -1.02 -10.05 -34.25
N GLN A 350 -1.77 -10.10 -33.15
CA GLN A 350 -2.15 -11.33 -32.45
C GLN A 350 -3.48 -11.93 -32.92
N LYS A 351 -4.09 -11.39 -33.99
CA LYS A 351 -5.37 -11.84 -34.57
C LYS A 351 -6.54 -11.84 -33.56
N LEU A 352 -6.55 -10.86 -32.65
CA LEU A 352 -7.60 -10.67 -31.66
C LEU A 352 -8.69 -9.75 -32.21
N ASP A 353 -9.48 -10.23 -33.18
CA ASP A 353 -10.44 -9.42 -33.95
C ASP A 353 -11.41 -8.61 -33.07
N LEU A 354 -11.85 -9.18 -31.94
CA LEU A 354 -12.73 -8.48 -30.99
C LEU A 354 -12.05 -7.24 -30.40
N VAL A 355 -10.79 -7.36 -30.00
CA VAL A 355 -10.02 -6.26 -29.40
C VAL A 355 -9.67 -5.21 -30.47
N THR A 356 -9.27 -5.65 -31.67
CA THR A 356 -9.02 -4.76 -32.81
C THR A 356 -10.26 -3.96 -33.17
N ARG A 357 -11.43 -4.63 -33.25
CA ARG A 357 -12.72 -3.97 -33.46
C ARG A 357 -13.05 -2.98 -32.35
N GLN A 358 -12.86 -3.35 -31.08
CA GLN A 358 -13.12 -2.44 -29.95
C GLN A 358 -12.22 -1.20 -29.99
N ALA A 359 -10.94 -1.36 -30.36
CA ALA A 359 -10.02 -0.24 -30.56
C ALA A 359 -10.50 0.68 -31.70
N LEU A 360 -10.90 0.11 -32.85
CA LEU A 360 -11.45 0.86 -33.98
C LEU A 360 -12.73 1.62 -33.63
N VAL A 361 -13.70 0.96 -32.96
CA VAL A 361 -14.93 1.62 -32.46
C VAL A 361 -14.58 2.77 -31.53
N SER A 362 -13.58 2.59 -30.66
CA SER A 362 -13.13 3.62 -29.73
C SER A 362 -12.47 4.80 -30.45
N VAL A 363 -11.71 4.56 -31.52
CA VAL A 363 -11.11 5.61 -32.38
C VAL A 363 -12.19 6.36 -33.16
N TRP A 364 -13.17 5.67 -33.73
CA TRP A 364 -14.32 6.28 -34.41
C TRP A 364 -15.12 7.19 -33.47
N SER A 365 -15.44 6.70 -32.28
CA SER A 365 -16.12 7.47 -31.24
C SER A 365 -15.31 8.71 -30.82
N LEU A 366 -14.00 8.55 -30.62
CA LEU A 366 -13.10 9.67 -30.34
C LEU A 366 -13.11 10.70 -31.48
N GLY A 367 -13.10 10.24 -32.73
CA GLY A 367 -13.19 11.08 -33.93
C GLY A 367 -14.44 11.96 -33.90
N ALA A 368 -15.61 11.36 -33.66
CA ALA A 368 -16.87 12.09 -33.52
C ALA A 368 -16.80 13.16 -32.41
N HIS A 369 -16.24 12.83 -31.24
CA HIS A 369 -16.08 13.79 -30.15
C HIS A 369 -15.10 14.92 -30.47
N THR A 370 -13.98 14.63 -31.13
CA THR A 370 -13.00 15.66 -31.53
C THR A 370 -13.57 16.59 -32.59
N THR A 371 -14.31 16.10 -33.59
CA THR A 371 -15.00 16.94 -34.56
C THR A 371 -15.90 17.98 -33.89
N ARG A 372 -16.59 17.56 -32.82
CA ARG A 372 -17.49 18.43 -32.06
C ARG A 372 -16.79 19.42 -31.14
N HIS A 373 -15.81 18.94 -30.36
CA HIS A 373 -15.30 19.67 -29.22
C HIS A 373 -13.88 20.22 -29.43
N LEU A 374 -13.08 19.56 -30.27
CA LEU A 374 -11.65 19.84 -30.48
C LEU A 374 -11.27 19.57 -31.96
N PRO A 375 -11.76 20.36 -32.92
CA PRO A 375 -11.59 20.06 -34.34
C PRO A 375 -10.11 19.97 -34.77
N GLY A 376 -9.21 20.71 -34.11
CA GLY A 376 -7.76 20.62 -34.31
C GLY A 376 -7.09 19.34 -33.78
N CYS A 377 -7.85 18.44 -33.15
CA CYS A 377 -7.41 17.08 -32.80
C CYS A 377 -7.91 16.02 -33.78
N ALA A 378 -8.91 16.33 -34.61
CA ALA A 378 -9.52 15.36 -35.52
C ALA A 378 -8.51 14.83 -36.56
N GLU A 379 -7.61 15.68 -37.06
CA GLU A 379 -6.52 15.28 -37.97
C GLU A 379 -5.61 14.20 -37.35
N VAL A 380 -5.32 14.32 -36.06
CA VAL A 380 -4.54 13.31 -35.34
C VAL A 380 -5.32 12.00 -35.27
N VAL A 381 -6.62 12.04 -34.95
CA VAL A 381 -7.45 10.84 -34.90
C VAL A 381 -7.57 10.17 -36.26
N VAL A 382 -7.74 10.93 -37.35
CA VAL A 382 -7.73 10.43 -38.75
C VAL A 382 -6.43 9.69 -39.04
N ARG A 383 -5.28 10.29 -38.73
CA ARG A 383 -3.97 9.69 -38.96
C ARG A 383 -3.76 8.41 -38.15
N GLU A 384 -4.16 8.40 -36.88
CA GLU A 384 -4.05 7.19 -36.03
C GLU A 384 -4.99 6.07 -36.52
N LEU A 385 -6.17 6.41 -37.06
CA LEU A 385 -7.11 5.46 -37.67
C LEU A 385 -6.56 4.89 -38.98
N GLU A 386 -5.99 5.71 -39.86
CA GLU A 386 -5.32 5.26 -41.09
C GLU A 386 -4.21 4.26 -40.78
N MET A 387 -3.33 4.57 -39.83
CA MET A 387 -2.25 3.68 -39.43
C MET A 387 -2.76 2.36 -38.86
N LEU A 388 -3.92 2.35 -38.19
CA LEU A 388 -4.55 1.12 -37.73
C LEU A 388 -5.22 0.35 -38.89
N GLU A 389 -5.83 1.04 -39.86
CA GLU A 389 -6.41 0.44 -41.07
C GLU A 389 -5.37 -0.36 -41.86
N GLN A 390 -4.16 0.18 -42.02
CA GLN A 390 -3.08 -0.46 -42.77
C GLN A 390 -2.72 -1.86 -42.23
N ILE A 391 -2.99 -2.12 -40.95
CA ILE A 391 -2.69 -3.40 -40.28
C ILE A 391 -3.96 -4.25 -40.14
N ALA A 392 -5.09 -3.64 -39.78
CA ALA A 392 -6.36 -4.34 -39.52
C ALA A 392 -7.16 -4.68 -40.79
N GLY A 393 -6.93 -3.97 -41.89
CA GLY A 393 -7.68 -4.06 -43.13
C GLY A 393 -8.95 -3.20 -43.16
N SER A 394 -9.24 -2.63 -44.32
CA SER A 394 -10.36 -1.69 -44.54
C SER A 394 -11.74 -2.26 -44.19
N GLN A 395 -11.98 -3.55 -44.44
CA GLN A 395 -13.25 -4.21 -44.11
C GLN A 395 -13.56 -4.16 -42.60
N LEU A 396 -12.54 -4.33 -41.75
CA LEU A 396 -12.73 -4.28 -40.30
C LEU A 396 -12.98 -2.85 -39.83
N VAL A 397 -12.33 -1.87 -40.46
CA VAL A 397 -12.55 -0.44 -40.20
C VAL A 397 -13.99 -0.04 -40.54
N ASP A 398 -14.47 -0.43 -41.72
CA ASP A 398 -15.83 -0.11 -42.18
C ASP A 398 -16.91 -0.78 -41.32
N SER A 399 -16.71 -2.05 -40.95
CA SER A 399 -17.64 -2.74 -40.04
C SER A 399 -17.63 -2.19 -38.62
N SER A 400 -16.47 -1.71 -38.14
CA SER A 400 -16.35 -1.05 -36.83
C SER A 400 -17.05 0.32 -36.83
N TYR A 401 -16.95 1.08 -37.92
CA TYR A 401 -17.73 2.30 -38.12
C TYR A 401 -19.24 2.02 -37.97
N LEU A 402 -19.75 1.02 -38.68
CA LEU A 402 -21.18 0.64 -38.62
C LEU A 402 -21.64 0.16 -37.24
N SER A 403 -20.70 -0.34 -36.42
CA SER A 403 -20.97 -0.78 -35.05
C SER A 403 -20.89 0.36 -34.02
N THR A 404 -20.34 1.52 -34.41
CA THR A 404 -20.24 2.69 -33.55
C THR A 404 -21.60 3.38 -33.47
N PRO A 405 -22.09 3.80 -32.28
CA PRO A 405 -23.37 4.48 -32.16
C PRO A 405 -23.46 5.71 -33.07
N GLY A 406 -24.45 5.73 -33.95
CA GLY A 406 -24.60 6.77 -34.97
C GLY A 406 -24.83 8.16 -34.38
N SER A 407 -24.11 9.16 -34.89
CA SER A 407 -24.30 10.58 -34.61
C SER A 407 -23.96 11.41 -35.84
N ARG A 408 -24.40 12.67 -35.87
CA ARG A 408 -24.07 13.59 -36.97
C ARG A 408 -22.56 13.81 -37.03
N GLU A 409 -21.93 13.97 -35.88
CA GLU A 409 -20.50 14.23 -35.76
C GLU A 409 -19.65 13.02 -36.16
N LEU A 410 -20.18 11.80 -35.99
CA LEU A 410 -19.56 10.57 -36.48
C LEU A 410 -19.58 10.51 -38.02
N GLU A 411 -20.69 10.88 -38.66
CA GLU A 411 -20.75 10.94 -40.13
C GLU A 411 -19.84 12.05 -40.68
N GLU A 412 -19.84 13.24 -40.06
CA GLU A 412 -18.93 14.32 -40.44
C GLU A 412 -17.45 13.89 -40.32
N PHE A 413 -17.10 13.18 -39.24
CA PHE A 413 -15.76 12.61 -39.08
C PHE A 413 -15.45 11.54 -40.14
N ARG A 414 -16.42 10.69 -40.49
CA ARG A 414 -16.26 9.68 -41.55
C ARG A 414 -16.05 10.30 -42.92
N VAL A 415 -16.83 11.31 -43.29
CA VAL A 415 -16.66 12.03 -44.56
C VAL A 415 -15.25 12.60 -44.64
N ARG A 416 -14.77 13.23 -43.56
CA ARG A 416 -13.41 13.74 -43.48
C ARG A 416 -12.37 12.63 -43.68
N TYR A 417 -12.52 11.51 -42.98
CA TYR A 417 -11.64 10.35 -43.10
C TYR A 417 -11.56 9.84 -44.55
N LEU A 418 -12.70 9.66 -45.21
CA LEU A 418 -12.76 9.17 -46.59
C LEU A 418 -12.10 10.14 -47.58
N GLN A 419 -12.30 11.45 -47.40
CA GLN A 419 -11.70 12.49 -48.23
C GLN A 419 -10.18 12.57 -48.07
N GLU A 420 -9.70 12.58 -46.82
CA GLU A 420 -8.27 12.77 -46.53
C GLU A 420 -7.43 11.52 -46.79
N VAL A 421 -7.95 10.34 -46.44
CA VAL A 421 -7.18 9.09 -46.46
C VAL A 421 -7.43 8.27 -47.71
N ARG A 422 -8.70 8.08 -48.09
CA ARG A 422 -9.06 7.23 -49.25
C ARG A 422 -9.13 8.01 -50.56
N GLY A 423 -9.07 9.34 -50.52
CA GLY A 423 -9.17 10.19 -51.71
C GLY A 423 -10.52 10.08 -52.42
N GLU A 424 -11.54 9.58 -51.72
CA GLU A 424 -12.90 9.50 -52.24
C GLU A 424 -13.47 10.92 -52.25
N GLN A 425 -13.37 11.59 -53.40
CA GLN A 425 -14.12 12.82 -53.64
C GLN A 425 -15.60 12.50 -53.43
N SER A 426 -16.30 13.27 -52.60
CA SER A 426 -17.73 13.06 -52.36
C SER A 426 -18.44 13.08 -53.71
N VAL A 427 -18.84 11.90 -54.19
CA VAL A 427 -19.58 11.75 -55.44
C VAL A 427 -20.79 12.66 -55.31
N GLY A 428 -20.84 13.66 -56.18
CA GLY A 428 -21.48 14.95 -55.93
C GLY A 428 -22.89 14.89 -55.39
N GLU A 429 -23.24 15.94 -54.63
CA GLU A 429 -24.63 16.34 -54.48
C GLU A 429 -25.33 16.18 -55.84
N PRO A 430 -26.47 15.47 -55.92
CA PRO A 430 -27.19 15.38 -57.17
C PRO A 430 -27.50 16.81 -57.61
N GLU A 431 -26.88 17.25 -58.72
CA GLU A 431 -27.20 18.50 -59.37
C GLU A 431 -28.73 18.55 -59.47
N GLY A 432 -29.30 19.49 -58.70
CA GLY A 432 -30.74 19.66 -58.62
C GLY A 432 -31.27 19.74 -60.04
N THR A 433 -32.09 18.77 -60.42
CA THR A 433 -32.92 18.88 -61.61
C THR A 433 -33.83 20.07 -61.40
N GLY A 434 -33.39 21.21 -61.93
CA GLY A 434 -34.15 22.44 -62.04
C GLY A 434 -35.45 22.13 -62.77
N SER A 435 -36.55 22.48 -62.10
CA SER A 435 -37.91 22.50 -62.63
C SER A 435 -38.08 23.57 -63.71
#